data_AF-A0A521T1D6-F1
#
_entry.id   AF-A0A521T1D6-F1
#
_cell.length_a   1.000
_cell.length_b   1.000
_cell.length_c   1.000
_cell.angle_alpha   90.00
_cell.angle_beta   90.00
_cell.angle_gamma   90.00
#
_symmetry.space_group_name_H-M   'P 1'
#
loop_
_entity.id
_entity.type
_entity.pdbx_description
1 polymer ?
#
loop_
_entity_poly.entity_id
_entity_poly.type
_entity_poly.pdbx_seq_one_letter_code
_entity_poly.pdbx_strand_id
1 'polypeptide(L)'
;MNSTLRNMLFWMGLVVLGVVIWEFSSNLQRNEEEIKFSEFLERVDNRKVESVTIVGSDVSGTYVGGATDPTSKTGFHTYAPAQFDNLVGYVREKGVQKIDAKPANPSNWTTFLLSYAPILLMIGFWIFIMRQMQSGGNKALSFGKSRAKLSGSTQKKVTFKDVAGVDEAKEELQEIIEFLREPQKFQKLGGRIPKGVLLMGSPGTGKTLLARAVAGEANVPFFSISGSDFVEMFVGVGASRVRDLFEQGKKNAPCIVFIDEIDAVGRHRGAGLGGGHDEREQTLNQLLVEMDGFESNEGVILVAATNRPDVLDPALLRPGRFDRRIVVNRPDVKGREGILQAHTKKIPLSDDV
;
A
#
# COMPACT_ATOMS: atom_id res chain seq x y z
N MET A 1 9.54 -4.71 -15.59
CA MET A 1 8.71 -5.75 -16.25
C MET A 1 7.25 -5.42 -15.98
N ASN A 2 6.49 -5.06 -17.02
CA ASN A 2 5.06 -4.72 -16.90
C ASN A 2 4.31 -5.85 -16.17
N SER A 3 3.44 -5.49 -15.23
CA SER A 3 2.61 -6.43 -14.46
C SER A 3 1.81 -7.37 -15.37
N THR A 4 1.42 -6.88 -16.55
CA THR A 4 0.74 -7.63 -17.62
C THR A 4 1.63 -8.72 -18.22
N LEU A 5 2.90 -8.41 -18.52
CA LEU A 5 3.86 -9.38 -19.10
C LEU A 5 4.15 -10.53 -18.12
N ARG A 6 4.27 -10.21 -16.83
CA ARG A 6 4.51 -11.22 -15.78
C ARG A 6 3.29 -12.13 -15.58
N ASN A 7 2.07 -11.58 -15.65
CA ASN A 7 0.86 -12.39 -15.61
C ASN A 7 0.71 -13.28 -16.86
N MET A 8 1.08 -12.77 -18.05
CA MET A 8 1.05 -13.57 -19.28
C MET A 8 2.04 -14.75 -19.24
N LEU A 9 3.27 -14.53 -18.75
CA LEU A 9 4.27 -15.60 -18.61
C LEU A 9 3.81 -16.70 -17.63
N PHE A 10 3.11 -16.32 -16.56
CA PHE A 10 2.56 -17.29 -15.61
C PHE A 10 1.49 -18.20 -16.26
N TRP A 11 0.54 -17.61 -16.99
CA TRP A 11 -0.49 -18.38 -17.70
C TRP A 11 0.10 -19.27 -18.80
N MET A 12 1.12 -18.78 -19.51
CA MET A 12 1.82 -19.55 -20.54
C MET A 12 2.53 -20.78 -19.94
N GLY A 13 3.16 -20.65 -18.78
CA GLY A 13 3.79 -21.77 -18.07
C GLY A 13 2.78 -22.85 -17.65
N LEU A 14 1.58 -22.46 -17.22
CA LEU A 14 0.50 -23.39 -16.87
C LEU A 14 -0.01 -24.19 -18.07
N VAL A 15 -0.13 -23.55 -19.24
CA VAL A 15 -0.55 -24.22 -20.47
C VAL A 15 0.50 -25.24 -20.91
N VAL A 16 1.79 -24.88 -20.88
CA VAL A 16 2.89 -25.79 -21.23
C VAL A 16 2.93 -27.00 -20.30
N LEU A 17 2.76 -26.78 -18.99
CA LEU A 17 2.69 -27.87 -18.02
C LEU A 17 1.51 -28.81 -18.30
N GLY A 18 0.34 -28.26 -18.65
CA GLY A 18 -0.83 -29.04 -19.04
C GLY A 18 -0.58 -29.92 -20.27
N VAL A 19 0.11 -29.38 -21.29
CA VAL A 19 0.47 -30.14 -22.51
C VAL A 19 1.47 -31.25 -22.20
N VAL A 20 2.47 -31.00 -21.36
CA VAL A 20 3.46 -32.02 -20.96
C VAL A 20 2.80 -33.15 -20.18
N ILE A 21 1.88 -32.84 -19.27
CA ILE A 21 1.13 -33.85 -18.51
C ILE A 21 0.22 -34.66 -19.45
N TRP A 22 -0.44 -34.00 -20.40
CA TRP A 22 -1.29 -34.66 -21.40
C TRP A 22 -0.48 -35.63 -22.26
N GLU A 23 0.68 -35.19 -22.75
CA GLU A 23 1.56 -36.01 -23.59
C GLU A 23 2.12 -37.21 -22.81
N PHE A 24 2.54 -37.00 -21.57
CA PHE A 24 3.01 -38.06 -20.68
C PHE A 24 1.92 -39.08 -20.34
N SER A 25 0.68 -38.61 -20.09
CA SER A 25 -0.47 -39.49 -19.84
C SER A 25 -0.82 -40.31 -21.08
N SER A 26 -0.78 -39.71 -22.27
CA SER A 26 -1.16 -40.38 -23.51
C SER A 26 -0.16 -41.47 -23.96
N ASN A 27 1.12 -41.32 -23.61
CA ASN A 27 2.14 -42.33 -23.91
C ASN A 27 2.04 -43.59 -23.05
N LEU A 28 1.44 -43.51 -21.85
CA LEU A 28 1.26 -44.67 -20.98
C LEU A 28 0.15 -45.64 -21.47
N GLN A 29 -0.84 -45.16 -22.24
CA GLN A 29 -1.98 -45.96 -22.69
C GLN A 29 -1.82 -46.60 -24.08
N ARG A 30 -0.75 -46.31 -24.83
CA ARG A 30 -0.65 -46.68 -26.25
C ARG A 30 -0.23 -48.13 -26.55
N ASN A 31 0.27 -48.89 -25.58
CA ASN A 31 0.93 -50.19 -25.84
C ASN A 31 0.11 -51.45 -25.54
N GLU A 32 -1.13 -51.33 -25.05
CA GLU A 32 -1.96 -52.48 -24.71
C GLU A 32 -3.20 -52.55 -25.63
N GLU A 33 -3.53 -53.76 -26.07
CA GLU A 33 -4.76 -54.06 -26.83
C GLU A 33 -5.82 -54.60 -25.87
N GLU A 34 -6.99 -53.96 -25.83
CA GLU A 34 -8.12 -54.49 -25.07
C GLU A 34 -8.76 -55.65 -25.83
N ILE A 35 -8.68 -56.87 -25.27
CA ILE A 35 -9.24 -58.10 -25.86
C ILE A 35 -10.36 -58.65 -24.98
N LYS A 36 -11.33 -59.34 -25.59
CA LYS A 36 -12.40 -60.00 -24.84
C LYS A 36 -11.86 -61.19 -24.05
N PHE A 37 -12.43 -61.45 -22.87
CA PHE A 37 -11.98 -62.55 -22.00
C PHE A 37 -12.05 -63.94 -22.68
N SER A 38 -13.06 -64.18 -23.51
CA SER A 38 -13.18 -65.41 -24.30
C SER A 38 -12.03 -65.58 -25.30
N GLU A 39 -11.60 -64.48 -25.91
CA GLU A 39 -10.50 -64.45 -26.88
C GLU A 39 -9.15 -64.63 -26.18
N PHE A 40 -9.02 -64.10 -24.96
CA PHE A 40 -7.87 -64.38 -24.10
C PHE A 40 -7.75 -65.87 -23.80
N LEU A 41 -8.83 -66.55 -23.39
CA LEU A 41 -8.81 -67.99 -23.12
C LEU A 41 -8.39 -68.80 -24.35
N GLU A 42 -8.90 -68.45 -25.53
CA GLU A 42 -8.51 -69.09 -26.79
C GLU A 42 -7.02 -68.89 -27.12
N ARG A 43 -6.48 -67.69 -26.86
CA ARG A 43 -5.04 -67.40 -27.08
C ARG A 43 -4.13 -68.11 -26.07
N VAL A 44 -4.61 -68.32 -24.84
CA VAL A 44 -3.93 -69.15 -23.83
C VAL A 44 -3.94 -70.62 -24.26
N ASP A 45 -5.06 -71.15 -24.76
CA ASP A 45 -5.16 -72.53 -25.25
C ASP A 45 -4.23 -72.79 -26.44
N ASN A 46 -4.09 -71.80 -27.32
CA ASN A 46 -3.18 -71.84 -28.46
C ASN A 46 -1.70 -71.60 -28.10
N ARG A 47 -1.35 -71.50 -26.80
CA ARG A 47 0.01 -71.23 -26.28
C ARG A 47 0.67 -69.98 -26.84
N LYS A 48 -0.12 -68.95 -27.17
CA LYS A 48 0.36 -67.68 -27.72
C LYS A 48 0.69 -66.64 -26.64
N VAL A 49 0.55 -66.97 -25.35
CA VAL A 49 0.74 -66.06 -24.21
C VAL A 49 2.00 -66.42 -23.44
N GLU A 50 2.91 -65.46 -23.24
CA GLU A 50 4.22 -65.67 -22.60
C GLU A 50 4.18 -65.39 -21.10
N SER A 51 3.55 -64.27 -20.72
CA SER A 51 3.43 -63.84 -19.34
C SER A 51 2.04 -63.28 -19.07
N VAL A 52 1.53 -63.51 -17.87
CA VAL A 52 0.25 -63.00 -17.41
C VAL A 52 0.45 -62.35 -16.04
N THR A 53 0.01 -61.10 -15.90
CA THR A 53 -0.09 -60.37 -14.65
C THR A 53 -1.56 -60.24 -14.28
N ILE A 54 -1.94 -60.69 -13.10
CA ILE A 54 -3.32 -60.62 -12.61
C ILE A 54 -3.39 -59.59 -11.48
N VAL A 55 -4.24 -58.59 -11.64
CA VAL A 55 -4.46 -57.48 -10.69
C VAL A 55 -5.96 -57.38 -10.36
N GLY A 56 -6.41 -58.10 -9.34
CA GLY A 56 -7.84 -58.17 -9.01
C GLY A 56 -8.65 -58.85 -10.13
N SER A 57 -9.57 -58.11 -10.75
CA SER A 57 -10.34 -58.55 -11.94
C SER A 57 -9.68 -58.20 -13.27
N ASP A 58 -8.53 -57.55 -13.22
CA ASP A 58 -7.79 -57.10 -14.39
C ASP A 58 -6.68 -58.09 -14.74
N VAL A 59 -6.57 -58.46 -16.01
CA VAL A 59 -5.58 -59.42 -16.52
C VAL A 59 -4.86 -58.81 -17.70
N SER A 60 -3.56 -58.57 -17.53
CA SER A 60 -2.68 -58.07 -18.59
C SER A 60 -1.54 -59.02 -18.87
N GLY A 61 -0.96 -58.97 -20.05
CA GLY A 61 0.12 -59.90 -20.41
C GLY A 61 0.76 -59.61 -21.75
N THR A 62 1.77 -60.42 -22.09
CA THR A 62 2.53 -60.32 -23.34
C THR A 62 2.40 -61.60 -24.17
N TYR A 63 2.46 -61.46 -25.50
CA TYR A 63 2.41 -62.59 -26.43
C TYR A 63 3.78 -63.26 -26.62
N VAL A 64 3.79 -64.57 -26.91
CA VAL A 64 5.00 -65.34 -27.24
C VAL A 64 5.50 -64.94 -28.62
N GLY A 65 6.71 -64.39 -28.68
CA GLY A 65 7.29 -63.83 -29.90
C GLY A 65 6.91 -62.35 -30.01
N GLY A 66 7.84 -61.48 -29.66
CA GLY A 66 7.65 -60.03 -29.75
C GLY A 66 7.27 -59.60 -31.17
N ALA A 67 6.50 -58.52 -31.25
CA ALA A 67 5.96 -57.92 -32.47
C ALA A 67 6.93 -57.99 -33.66
N THR A 68 6.68 -58.90 -34.59
CA THR A 68 7.35 -58.95 -35.89
C THR A 68 6.80 -57.90 -36.87
N ASP A 69 5.82 -57.09 -36.44
CA ASP A 69 5.20 -56.03 -37.23
C ASP A 69 5.13 -54.72 -36.42
N PRO A 70 5.56 -53.54 -36.93
CA PRO A 70 5.58 -52.27 -36.19
C PRO A 70 4.19 -51.75 -35.77
N THR A 71 3.12 -52.38 -36.27
CA THR A 71 1.72 -52.10 -35.98
C THR A 71 1.09 -53.07 -34.97
N SER A 72 1.79 -54.16 -34.62
CA SER A 72 1.27 -55.19 -33.71
C SER A 72 1.59 -54.84 -32.25
N LYS A 73 0.54 -54.68 -31.44
CA LYS A 73 0.65 -54.36 -30.01
C LYS A 73 1.25 -55.55 -29.26
N THR A 74 2.26 -55.28 -28.43
CA THR A 74 3.05 -56.32 -27.73
C THR A 74 2.38 -56.84 -26.46
N GLY A 75 1.38 -56.14 -25.95
CA GLY A 75 0.64 -56.49 -24.76
C GLY A 75 -0.87 -56.51 -24.97
N PHE A 76 -1.56 -57.23 -24.11
CA PHE A 76 -3.02 -57.29 -24.07
C PHE A 76 -3.54 -57.00 -22.67
N HIS A 77 -4.79 -56.57 -22.63
CA HIS A 77 -5.53 -56.26 -21.42
C HIS A 77 -6.94 -56.85 -21.52
N THR A 78 -7.39 -57.55 -20.49
CA THR A 78 -8.74 -58.14 -20.45
C THR A 78 -9.27 -58.17 -19.02
N TYR A 79 -10.59 -58.25 -18.89
CA TYR A 79 -11.26 -58.33 -17.59
C TYR A 79 -11.75 -59.75 -17.33
N ALA A 80 -11.25 -60.37 -16.27
CA ALA A 80 -11.71 -61.68 -15.82
C ALA A 80 -12.92 -61.53 -14.88
N PRO A 81 -14.03 -62.23 -15.12
CA PRO A 81 -15.14 -62.26 -14.19
C PRO A 81 -14.68 -62.83 -12.83
N ALA A 82 -15.05 -62.17 -11.73
CA ALA A 82 -14.65 -62.55 -10.37
C ALA A 82 -15.12 -63.94 -9.92
N GLN A 83 -15.94 -64.64 -10.72
CA GLN A 83 -16.50 -65.97 -10.46
C GLN A 83 -15.66 -67.12 -11.05
N PHE A 84 -14.56 -66.81 -11.75
CA PHE A 84 -13.67 -67.81 -12.35
C PHE A 84 -12.49 -68.10 -11.40
N ASP A 85 -12.76 -68.87 -10.34
CA ASP A 85 -11.83 -69.10 -9.22
C ASP A 85 -10.50 -69.78 -9.60
N ASN A 86 -10.43 -70.47 -10.75
CA ASN A 86 -9.27 -71.28 -11.13
C ASN A 86 -8.46 -70.74 -12.33
N LEU A 87 -8.49 -69.42 -12.57
CA LEU A 87 -7.76 -68.80 -13.69
C LEU A 87 -6.25 -69.07 -13.62
N VAL A 88 -5.67 -68.97 -12.42
CA VAL A 88 -4.24 -69.20 -12.19
C VAL A 88 -3.85 -70.65 -12.48
N GLY A 89 -4.70 -71.61 -12.08
CA GLY A 89 -4.49 -73.03 -12.35
C GLY A 89 -4.59 -73.36 -13.83
N TYR A 90 -5.61 -72.81 -14.51
CA TYR A 90 -5.84 -73.00 -15.96
C TYR A 90 -4.66 -72.50 -16.81
N VAL A 91 -4.18 -71.30 -16.52
CA VAL A 91 -3.07 -70.67 -17.24
C VAL A 91 -1.74 -71.41 -16.98
N ARG A 92 -1.54 -71.94 -15.76
CA ARG A 92 -0.37 -72.76 -15.40
C ARG A 92 -0.38 -74.12 -16.10
N GLU A 93 -1.52 -74.81 -16.17
CA GLU A 93 -1.65 -76.13 -16.80
C GLU A 93 -1.34 -76.09 -18.30
N LYS A 94 -1.62 -74.97 -18.96
CA LYS A 94 -1.39 -74.76 -20.40
C LYS A 94 0.03 -74.27 -20.75
N GLY A 95 0.90 -74.05 -19.75
CA GLY A 95 2.34 -73.85 -19.95
C GLY A 95 2.82 -72.39 -19.97
N VAL A 96 2.08 -71.44 -19.40
CA VAL A 96 2.54 -70.05 -19.24
C VAL A 96 3.59 -69.99 -18.13
N GLN A 97 4.79 -69.50 -18.46
CA GLN A 97 5.98 -69.66 -17.61
C GLN A 97 6.11 -68.60 -16.52
N LYS A 98 5.45 -67.44 -16.65
CA LYS A 98 5.55 -66.33 -15.69
C LYS A 98 4.16 -65.81 -15.34
N ILE A 99 3.74 -66.05 -14.10
CA ILE A 99 2.51 -65.53 -13.52
C ILE A 99 2.91 -64.58 -12.40
N ASP A 100 2.55 -63.30 -12.53
CA ASP A 100 2.75 -62.28 -11.50
C ASP A 100 1.38 -61.83 -10.96
N ALA A 101 1.24 -61.67 -9.65
CA ALA A 101 -0.02 -61.28 -9.02
C ALA A 101 0.21 -60.03 -8.17
N LYS A 102 -0.41 -58.91 -8.55
CA LYS A 102 -0.26 -57.63 -7.84
C LYS A 102 -1.59 -57.21 -7.19
N PRO A 103 -1.57 -56.61 -6.00
CA PRO A 103 -2.77 -56.07 -5.40
C PRO A 103 -3.34 -54.92 -6.25
N ALA A 104 -4.66 -54.81 -6.31
CA ALA A 104 -5.36 -53.71 -6.98
C ALA A 104 -5.06 -52.40 -6.21
N ASN A 105 -4.05 -51.66 -6.68
CA ASN A 105 -3.76 -50.34 -6.15
C ASN A 105 -4.83 -49.34 -6.64
N PRO A 106 -5.22 -48.36 -5.82
CA PRO A 106 -6.12 -47.30 -6.25
C PRO A 106 -5.53 -46.58 -7.47
N SER A 107 -6.39 -46.23 -8.43
CA SER A 107 -6.05 -45.55 -9.69
C SER A 107 -4.95 -44.51 -9.46
N ASN A 108 -3.85 -44.62 -10.22
CA ASN A 108 -2.65 -43.81 -10.04
C ASN A 108 -2.98 -42.31 -9.98
N TRP A 109 -4.00 -41.84 -10.71
CA TRP A 109 -4.49 -40.45 -10.66
C TRP A 109 -4.98 -40.03 -9.27
N THR A 110 -5.71 -40.90 -8.56
CA THR A 110 -6.20 -40.61 -7.20
C THR A 110 -5.05 -40.52 -6.21
N THR A 111 -4.05 -41.40 -6.32
CA THR A 111 -2.83 -41.36 -5.52
C THR A 111 -2.01 -40.09 -5.80
N PHE A 112 -1.89 -39.69 -7.07
CA PHE A 112 -1.20 -38.45 -7.44
C PHE A 112 -1.92 -37.20 -6.91
N LEU A 113 -3.24 -37.10 -7.08
CA LEU A 113 -4.02 -35.98 -6.56
C LEU A 113 -3.91 -35.87 -5.04
N LEU A 114 -4.02 -36.99 -4.32
CA LEU A 114 -4.00 -36.99 -2.87
C LEU A 114 -2.60 -36.69 -2.30
N SER A 115 -1.53 -37.16 -2.95
CA SER A 115 -0.15 -36.86 -2.57
C SER A 115 0.26 -35.42 -2.86
N TYR A 116 -0.18 -34.84 -3.99
CA TYR A 116 0.20 -33.49 -4.39
C TYR A 116 -0.78 -32.41 -3.92
N ALA A 117 -2.00 -32.76 -3.50
CA ALA A 117 -2.98 -31.80 -2.98
C ALA A 117 -2.44 -30.90 -1.85
N PRO A 118 -1.69 -31.39 -0.84
CA PRO A 118 -1.13 -30.54 0.20
C PRO A 118 -0.12 -29.52 -0.34
N ILE A 119 0.72 -29.93 -1.30
CA ILE A 119 1.75 -29.07 -1.91
C ILE A 119 1.09 -28.01 -2.79
N LEU A 120 0.09 -28.38 -3.58
CA LEU A 120 -0.66 -27.44 -4.43
C LEU A 120 -1.47 -26.44 -3.59
N LEU A 121 -2.06 -26.87 -2.47
CA LEU A 121 -2.72 -25.97 -1.52
C LEU A 121 -1.73 -24.98 -0.90
N MET A 122 -0.54 -25.44 -0.51
CA MET A 122 0.50 -24.57 0.03
C MET A 122 0.98 -23.54 -1.00
N ILE A 123 1.16 -23.95 -2.26
CA ILE A 123 1.54 -23.05 -3.36
C ILE A 123 0.41 -22.04 -3.63
N GLY A 124 -0.85 -22.49 -3.67
CA GLY A 124 -2.01 -21.62 -3.85
C GLY A 124 -2.17 -20.59 -2.73
N PHE A 125 -2.00 -21.02 -1.48
CA PHE A 125 -2.02 -20.15 -0.30
C PHE A 125 -0.87 -19.14 -0.30
N TRP A 126 0.34 -19.57 -0.71
CA TRP A 126 1.49 -18.68 -0.86
C TRP A 126 1.26 -17.61 -1.92
N ILE A 127 0.69 -17.99 -3.07
CA ILE A 127 0.30 -17.05 -4.14
C ILE A 127 -0.79 -16.08 -3.66
N PHE A 128 -1.76 -16.56 -2.87
CA PHE A 128 -2.81 -15.72 -2.28
C PHE A 128 -2.24 -14.64 -1.36
N ILE A 129 -1.29 -14.97 -0.47
CA ILE A 129 -0.62 -14.01 0.40
C ILE A 129 0.23 -13.01 -0.41
N MET A 130 0.99 -13.47 -1.39
CA MET A 130 1.78 -12.60 -2.27
C MET A 130 0.90 -11.59 -3.01
N ARG A 131 -0.29 -12.01 -3.46
CA ARG A 131 -1.26 -11.13 -4.13
C ARG A 131 -1.86 -10.10 -3.16
N GLN A 132 -2.09 -10.49 -1.90
CA GLN A 132 -2.59 -9.58 -0.86
C GLN A 132 -1.54 -8.55 -0.42
N MET A 133 -0.27 -8.96 -0.27
CA MET A 133 0.83 -8.04 0.07
C MET A 133 1.12 -7.04 -1.05
N GLN A 134 1.05 -7.44 -2.32
CA GLN A 134 1.24 -6.49 -3.44
C GLN A 134 0.13 -5.44 -3.56
N SER A 135 -1.11 -5.75 -3.17
CA SER A 135 -2.20 -4.76 -3.11
C SER A 135 -2.07 -3.79 -1.93
N GLY A 136 -1.23 -4.09 -0.93
CA GLY A 136 -0.94 -3.25 0.24
C GLY A 136 0.37 -2.45 0.17
N GLY A 137 1.17 -2.66 -0.89
CA GLY A 137 2.57 -2.19 -1.00
C GLY A 137 2.79 -0.67 -0.97
N ASN A 138 1.74 0.14 -1.06
CA ASN A 138 1.85 1.61 -0.94
C ASN A 138 1.69 2.13 0.49
N LYS A 139 1.24 1.33 1.46
CA LYS A 139 1.02 1.83 2.83
C LYS A 139 2.33 1.99 3.60
N ALA A 140 3.27 1.04 3.47
CA ALA A 140 4.58 1.10 4.13
C ALA A 140 5.46 2.28 3.66
N LEU A 141 5.37 2.67 2.38
CA LEU A 141 6.07 3.84 1.83
C LEU A 141 5.36 5.18 2.08
N SER A 142 4.09 5.16 2.52
CA SER A 142 3.31 6.38 2.80
C SER A 142 3.47 6.92 4.22
N PHE A 143 4.14 6.20 5.12
CA PHE A 143 4.31 6.63 6.52
C PHE A 143 5.09 7.95 6.65
N GLY A 144 6.03 8.21 5.74
CA GLY A 144 6.86 9.42 5.75
C GLY A 144 6.30 10.62 4.99
N LYS A 145 5.15 10.49 4.29
CA LYS A 145 4.53 11.61 3.56
C LYS A 145 3.72 12.49 4.50
N SER A 146 3.80 13.79 4.29
CA SER A 146 3.02 14.81 4.96
C SER A 146 1.53 14.64 4.64
N ARG A 147 0.69 14.68 5.68
CA ARG A 147 -0.78 14.70 5.55
C ARG A 147 -1.35 16.10 5.37
N ALA A 148 -0.50 17.08 5.07
CA ALA A 148 -0.92 18.47 4.94
C ALA A 148 -2.06 18.59 3.94
N LYS A 149 -3.17 19.17 4.41
CA LYS A 149 -4.35 19.37 3.57
C LYS A 149 -4.07 20.57 2.67
N LEU A 150 -3.82 20.30 1.40
CA LEU A 150 -3.78 21.34 0.36
C LEU A 150 -5.21 21.87 0.21
N SER A 151 -5.45 23.07 0.73
CA SER A 151 -6.73 23.74 0.49
C SER A 151 -6.73 24.23 -0.95
N GLY A 152 -7.18 23.38 -1.87
CA GLY A 152 -7.33 23.74 -3.28
C GLY A 152 -8.27 24.95 -3.46
N SER A 153 -8.13 25.62 -4.60
CA SER A 153 -8.88 26.82 -5.03
C SER A 153 -10.41 26.70 -4.98
N THR A 154 -10.94 25.51 -4.73
CA THR A 154 -12.37 25.17 -4.69
C THR A 154 -13.00 25.36 -3.30
N GLN A 155 -12.21 25.50 -2.22
CA GLN A 155 -12.77 25.87 -0.91
C GLN A 155 -13.09 27.38 -0.86
N LYS A 156 -14.20 27.73 -0.20
CA LYS A 156 -14.63 29.11 0.00
C LYS A 156 -13.48 29.94 0.60
N LYS A 157 -12.96 30.89 -0.18
CA LYS A 157 -11.85 31.76 0.24
C LYS A 157 -12.29 32.60 1.43
N VAL A 158 -11.66 32.36 2.57
CA VAL A 158 -11.78 33.23 3.75
C VAL A 158 -10.89 34.45 3.48
N THR A 159 -11.39 35.64 3.76
CA THR A 159 -10.71 36.93 3.52
C THR A 159 -10.64 37.74 4.81
N PHE A 160 -9.94 38.87 4.84
CA PHE A 160 -9.88 39.72 6.04
C PHE A 160 -11.25 40.29 6.43
N LYS A 161 -12.21 40.31 5.50
CA LYS A 161 -13.61 40.67 5.76
C LYS A 161 -14.34 39.67 6.64
N ASP A 162 -13.87 38.43 6.70
CA ASP A 162 -14.47 37.35 7.50
C ASP A 162 -13.82 37.26 8.90
N VAL A 163 -12.83 38.10 9.20
CA VAL A 163 -12.13 38.15 10.49
C VAL A 163 -12.40 39.50 11.15
N ALA A 164 -12.81 39.51 12.41
CA ALA A 164 -13.14 40.73 13.14
C ALA A 164 -12.46 40.77 14.53
N GLY A 165 -12.24 41.98 15.05
CA GLY A 165 -11.74 42.20 16.41
C GLY A 165 -10.25 41.94 16.65
N VAL A 166 -9.45 41.93 15.58
CA VAL A 166 -7.99 41.71 15.62
C VAL A 166 -7.28 42.65 14.63
N ASP A 167 -7.63 43.93 14.68
CA ASP A 167 -7.24 44.89 13.64
C ASP A 167 -5.74 45.22 13.67
N GLU A 168 -5.10 45.23 14.83
CA GLU A 168 -3.65 45.38 14.96
C GLU A 168 -2.90 44.21 14.29
N ALA A 169 -3.39 42.98 14.50
CA ALA A 169 -2.81 41.79 13.89
C ALA A 169 -3.01 41.77 12.37
N LYS A 170 -4.13 42.30 11.87
CA LYS A 170 -4.35 42.45 10.42
C LYS A 170 -3.40 43.45 9.79
N GLU A 171 -3.14 44.57 10.46
CA GLU A 171 -2.22 45.61 9.98
C GLU A 171 -0.80 45.05 9.84
N GLU A 172 -0.30 44.32 10.85
CA GLU A 172 1.02 43.66 10.75
C GLU A 172 1.08 42.59 9.65
N LEU A 173 -0.02 41.85 9.42
CA LEU A 173 -0.09 40.84 8.38
C LEU A 173 -0.30 41.43 6.97
N GLN A 174 -0.68 42.70 6.86
CA GLN A 174 -0.85 43.38 5.57
C GLN A 174 0.47 43.44 4.80
N GLU A 175 1.60 43.65 5.49
CA GLU A 175 2.94 43.64 4.90
C GLU A 175 3.26 42.27 4.25
N ILE A 176 2.86 41.18 4.93
CA ILE A 176 3.05 39.81 4.45
C ILE A 176 2.22 39.54 3.20
N ILE A 177 0.98 40.04 3.15
CA ILE A 177 0.10 39.93 1.98
C ILE A 177 0.68 40.71 0.80
N GLU A 178 1.12 41.95 1.02
CA GLU A 178 1.71 42.79 -0.02
C GLU A 178 2.96 42.13 -0.60
N PHE A 179 3.80 41.52 0.25
CA PHE A 179 4.95 40.76 -0.20
C PHE A 179 4.57 39.57 -1.10
N LEU A 180 3.58 38.77 -0.72
CA LEU A 180 3.14 37.63 -1.53
C LEU A 180 2.54 38.05 -2.87
N ARG A 181 1.94 39.25 -2.95
CA ARG A 181 1.36 39.80 -4.19
C ARG A 181 2.40 40.50 -5.07
N GLU A 182 3.33 41.25 -4.47
CA GLU A 182 4.30 42.10 -5.16
C GLU A 182 5.74 41.91 -4.64
N PRO A 183 6.34 40.70 -4.77
CA PRO A 183 7.65 40.40 -4.19
C PRO A 183 8.78 41.26 -4.77
N GLN A 184 8.65 41.71 -6.04
CA GLN A 184 9.64 42.55 -6.72
C GLN A 184 9.83 43.92 -6.06
N LYS A 185 8.77 44.48 -5.46
CA LYS A 185 8.83 45.80 -4.80
C LYS A 185 9.80 45.77 -3.61
N PHE A 186 9.75 44.70 -2.82
CA PHE A 186 10.60 44.51 -1.65
C PHE A 186 12.05 44.16 -2.03
N GLN A 187 12.24 43.35 -3.08
CA GLN A 187 13.58 43.00 -3.56
C GLN A 187 14.36 44.22 -4.09
N LYS A 188 13.70 45.13 -4.82
CA LYS A 188 14.32 46.37 -5.32
C LYS A 188 14.81 47.29 -4.20
N LEU A 189 14.16 47.25 -3.04
CA LEU A 189 14.53 48.01 -1.86
C LEU A 189 15.60 47.32 -1.01
N GLY A 190 16.05 46.11 -1.40
CA GLY A 190 17.00 45.31 -0.62
C GLY A 190 16.40 44.75 0.68
N GLY A 191 15.07 44.78 0.81
CA GLY A 191 14.37 44.27 1.98
C GLY A 191 14.52 42.75 2.10
N ARG A 192 14.86 42.28 3.31
CA ARG A 192 14.85 40.84 3.61
C ARG A 192 13.45 40.42 3.98
N ILE A 193 13.02 39.34 3.34
CA ILE A 193 11.68 38.79 3.50
C ILE A 193 11.62 38.01 4.81
N PRO A 194 10.60 38.22 5.66
CA PRO A 194 10.42 37.44 6.87
C PRO A 194 10.13 35.98 6.47
N LYS A 195 10.97 35.06 6.93
CA LYS A 195 10.81 33.63 6.61
C LYS A 195 9.67 33.00 7.41
N GLY A 196 9.44 33.51 8.63
CA GLY A 196 8.46 32.98 9.55
C GLY A 196 7.70 34.04 10.33
N VAL A 197 6.40 33.78 10.52
CA VAL A 197 5.48 34.56 11.36
C VAL A 197 4.93 33.65 12.46
N LEU A 198 5.04 34.06 13.71
CA LEU A 198 4.47 33.36 14.86
C LEU A 198 3.26 34.13 15.40
N LEU A 199 2.09 33.52 15.30
CA LEU A 199 0.82 33.99 15.87
C LEU A 199 0.68 33.46 17.30
N MET A 200 0.64 34.35 18.28
CA MET A 200 0.58 33.99 19.70
C MET A 200 -0.69 34.55 20.33
N GLY A 201 -1.35 33.81 21.20
CA GLY A 201 -2.49 34.35 21.95
C GLY A 201 -3.34 33.27 22.59
N SER A 202 -4.35 33.68 23.35
CA SER A 202 -5.29 32.73 23.99
C SER A 202 -5.95 31.77 22.97
N PRO A 203 -6.34 30.56 23.37
CA PRO A 203 -7.13 29.68 22.51
C PRO A 203 -8.44 30.37 22.10
N GLY A 204 -8.92 30.09 20.89
CA GLY A 204 -10.18 30.63 20.37
C GLY A 204 -10.14 32.08 19.87
N THR A 205 -8.98 32.74 19.81
CA THR A 205 -8.85 34.12 19.27
C THR A 205 -8.78 34.19 17.73
N GLY A 206 -9.00 33.08 17.03
CA GLY A 206 -9.07 33.07 15.57
C GLY A 206 -7.73 33.01 14.83
N LYS A 207 -6.63 32.58 15.47
CA LYS A 207 -5.29 32.45 14.83
C LYS A 207 -5.32 31.66 13.51
N THR A 208 -5.94 30.48 13.51
CA THR A 208 -6.08 29.62 12.33
C THR A 208 -6.94 30.27 11.23
N LEU A 209 -7.98 31.01 11.64
CA LEU A 209 -8.85 31.74 10.71
C LEU A 209 -8.10 32.91 10.07
N LEU A 210 -7.31 33.65 10.87
CA LEU A 210 -6.49 34.76 10.41
C LEU A 210 -5.43 34.29 9.40
N ALA A 211 -4.73 33.19 9.67
CA ALA A 211 -3.75 32.62 8.72
C ALA A 211 -4.40 32.19 7.39
N ARG A 212 -5.59 31.60 7.43
CA ARG A 212 -6.37 31.28 6.22
C ARG A 212 -6.78 32.54 5.47
N ALA A 213 -7.14 33.59 6.19
CA ALA A 213 -7.55 34.87 5.61
C ALA A 213 -6.38 35.57 4.88
N VAL A 214 -5.16 35.51 5.43
CA VAL A 214 -3.93 35.99 4.77
C VAL A 214 -3.71 35.30 3.43
N ALA A 215 -3.82 33.97 3.40
CA ALA A 215 -3.67 33.21 2.15
C ALA A 215 -4.77 33.55 1.13
N GLY A 216 -6.00 33.78 1.59
CA GLY A 216 -7.13 34.19 0.76
C GLY A 216 -6.95 35.58 0.15
N GLU A 217 -6.46 36.55 0.93
CA GLU A 217 -6.16 37.91 0.47
C GLU A 217 -4.98 37.96 -0.52
N ALA A 218 -3.92 37.18 -0.24
CA ALA A 218 -2.77 37.04 -1.12
C ALA A 218 -3.07 36.16 -2.36
N ASN A 219 -4.17 35.41 -2.34
CA ASN A 219 -4.56 34.45 -3.37
C ASN A 219 -3.47 33.39 -3.68
N VAL A 220 -2.83 32.87 -2.63
CA VAL A 220 -1.78 31.84 -2.72
C VAL A 220 -2.25 30.49 -2.14
N PRO A 221 -1.65 29.35 -2.53
CA PRO A 221 -1.92 28.07 -1.91
C PRO A 221 -1.68 28.09 -0.40
N PHE A 222 -2.57 27.42 0.34
CA PHE A 222 -2.51 27.30 1.80
C PHE A 222 -2.35 25.83 2.20
N PHE A 223 -1.19 25.50 2.77
CA PHE A 223 -0.91 24.21 3.38
C PHE A 223 -1.15 24.32 4.88
N SER A 224 -1.91 23.40 5.46
CA SER A 224 -2.12 23.35 6.91
C SER A 224 -1.83 21.98 7.48
N ILE A 225 -1.13 21.97 8.60
CA ILE A 225 -0.79 20.78 9.39
C ILE A 225 -0.87 21.13 10.88
N SER A 226 -1.26 20.17 11.73
CA SER A 226 -1.18 20.36 13.18
C SER A 226 0.21 19.98 13.68
N GLY A 227 0.74 20.72 14.65
CA GLY A 227 1.99 20.40 15.34
C GLY A 227 1.96 19.01 15.97
N SER A 228 0.78 18.55 16.41
CA SER A 228 0.57 17.20 16.91
C SER A 228 0.78 16.11 15.85
N ASP A 229 0.56 16.40 14.56
CA ASP A 229 0.71 15.42 13.47
C ASP A 229 2.18 15.03 13.22
N PHE A 230 3.11 15.81 13.78
CA PHE A 230 4.53 15.53 13.74
C PHE A 230 5.02 14.63 14.86
N VAL A 231 4.21 14.39 15.90
CA VAL A 231 4.57 13.57 17.05
C VAL A 231 3.95 12.18 16.89
N GLU A 232 4.76 11.19 16.55
CA GLU A 232 4.32 9.80 16.39
C GLU A 232 5.14 8.80 17.24
N MET A 233 4.62 7.58 17.36
CA MET A 233 5.28 6.49 18.10
C MET A 233 6.56 6.00 17.41
N PHE A 234 6.75 6.31 16.12
CA PHE A 234 7.88 5.85 15.33
C PHE A 234 8.91 6.96 15.16
N VAL A 235 10.14 6.70 15.60
CA VAL A 235 11.27 7.63 15.48
C VAL A 235 11.51 8.00 14.01
N GLY A 236 11.73 9.29 13.74
CA GLY A 236 12.07 9.81 12.42
C GLY A 236 10.89 10.04 11.46
N VAL A 237 9.66 9.63 11.81
CA VAL A 237 8.47 9.89 10.97
C VAL A 237 8.14 11.39 10.96
N GLY A 238 8.18 12.06 12.11
CA GLY A 238 7.98 13.50 12.22
C GLY A 238 8.95 14.29 11.32
N ALA A 239 10.24 14.00 11.42
CA ALA A 239 11.27 14.63 10.58
C ALA A 239 11.06 14.40 9.07
N SER A 240 10.63 13.21 8.65
CA SER A 240 10.31 12.94 7.24
C SER A 240 9.13 13.79 6.74
N ARG A 241 8.09 13.96 7.57
CA ARG A 241 6.93 14.79 7.22
C ARG A 241 7.27 16.25 7.12
N VAL A 242 8.15 16.75 7.99
CA VAL A 242 8.68 18.11 7.92
C VAL A 242 9.36 18.33 6.57
N ARG A 243 10.25 17.43 6.14
CA ARG A 243 10.91 17.52 4.83
C ARG A 243 9.90 17.53 3.67
N ASP A 244 8.96 16.59 3.66
CA ASP A 244 7.97 16.49 2.59
C ASP A 244 7.03 17.72 2.55
N LEU A 245 6.65 18.27 3.71
CA LEU A 245 5.89 19.52 3.81
C LEU A 245 6.62 20.68 3.14
N PHE A 246 7.92 20.81 3.43
CA PHE A 246 8.74 21.88 2.87
C PHE A 246 9.02 21.67 1.38
N GLU A 247 9.27 20.45 0.93
CA GLU A 247 9.43 20.13 -0.48
C GLU A 247 8.15 20.45 -1.28
N GLN A 248 6.97 20.12 -0.73
CA GLN A 248 5.68 20.48 -1.33
C GLN A 248 5.47 22.00 -1.35
N GLY A 249 5.83 22.72 -0.29
CA GLY A 249 5.78 24.18 -0.23
C GLY A 249 6.63 24.82 -1.33
N LYS A 250 7.88 24.37 -1.49
CA LYS A 250 8.79 24.85 -2.55
C LYS A 250 8.23 24.63 -3.95
N LYS A 251 7.63 23.46 -4.22
CA LYS A 251 7.01 23.15 -5.52
C LYS A 251 5.79 24.02 -5.85
N ASN A 252 5.14 24.59 -4.84
CA ASN A 252 3.92 25.39 -4.98
C ASN A 252 4.14 26.88 -4.63
N ALA A 253 5.38 27.36 -4.62
CA ALA A 253 5.69 28.75 -4.34
C ALA A 253 5.11 29.70 -5.42
N PRO A 254 4.61 30.89 -5.04
CA PRO A 254 4.51 31.40 -3.67
C PRO A 254 3.37 30.75 -2.89
N CYS A 255 3.61 30.35 -1.63
CA CYS A 255 2.59 29.71 -0.78
C CYS A 255 2.78 30.02 0.71
N ILE A 256 1.72 29.73 1.48
CA ILE A 256 1.77 29.77 2.95
C ILE A 256 1.72 28.35 3.49
N VAL A 257 2.68 28.04 4.36
CA VAL A 257 2.71 26.82 5.16
C VAL A 257 2.30 27.17 6.58
N PHE A 258 1.15 26.67 7.03
CA PHE A 258 0.61 26.91 8.36
C PHE A 258 0.79 25.69 9.28
N ILE A 259 1.44 25.91 10.42
CA ILE A 259 1.57 24.92 11.49
C ILE A 259 0.77 25.40 12.71
N ASP A 260 -0.35 24.74 13.00
CA ASP A 260 -1.09 24.99 14.24
C ASP A 260 -0.42 24.27 15.42
N GLU A 261 -0.66 24.72 16.65
CA GLU A 261 -0.13 24.07 17.87
C GLU A 261 1.37 23.73 17.79
N ILE A 262 2.19 24.68 17.33
CA ILE A 262 3.64 24.47 17.18
C ILE A 262 4.31 24.10 18.51
N ASP A 263 3.70 24.40 19.65
CA ASP A 263 4.15 24.01 20.98
C ASP A 263 4.13 22.49 21.23
N ALA A 264 3.46 21.70 20.39
CA ALA A 264 3.55 20.23 20.42
C ALA A 264 4.96 19.71 20.08
N VAL A 265 5.64 20.36 19.12
CA VAL A 265 7.00 20.00 18.67
C VAL A 265 8.08 20.99 19.13
N GLY A 266 7.71 22.24 19.36
CA GLY A 266 8.61 23.34 19.64
C GLY A 266 8.89 23.56 21.13
N ARG A 267 8.47 22.65 22.02
CA ARG A 267 8.63 22.83 23.46
C ARG A 267 10.08 22.64 23.89
N HIS A 268 10.64 23.61 24.62
CA HIS A 268 11.98 23.51 25.21
C HIS A 268 12.03 22.36 26.22
N ARG A 269 13.12 21.57 26.18
CA ARG A 269 13.32 20.44 27.11
C ARG A 269 13.55 20.93 28.55
N GLY A 270 13.11 20.10 29.50
CA GLY A 270 13.69 19.96 30.83
C GLY A 270 14.31 18.57 30.97
N ALA A 271 15.33 18.43 31.82
CA ALA A 271 16.09 17.19 32.01
C ALA A 271 15.20 16.03 32.52
N GLY A 272 14.73 15.19 31.60
CA GLY A 272 13.92 14.01 31.90
C GLY A 272 14.45 12.80 31.14
N LEU A 273 14.89 11.78 31.88
CA LEU A 273 15.35 10.50 31.37
C LEU A 273 14.17 9.69 30.81
N GLY A 274 13.97 9.68 29.49
CA GLY A 274 12.97 8.84 28.83
C GLY A 274 12.96 8.97 27.31
N GLY A 275 13.09 7.84 26.59
CA GLY A 275 13.27 7.76 25.13
C GLY A 275 12.13 8.25 24.22
N GLY A 276 11.08 8.88 24.76
CA GLY A 276 10.09 9.63 23.96
C GLY A 276 10.58 11.03 23.56
N HIS A 277 11.72 11.46 24.08
CA HIS A 277 12.29 12.78 23.85
C HIS A 277 13.00 12.91 22.50
N ASP A 278 13.53 11.83 21.94
CA ASP A 278 14.42 11.88 20.78
C ASP A 278 13.68 12.23 19.49
N GLU A 279 12.44 11.77 19.34
CA GLU A 279 11.62 12.01 18.16
C GLU A 279 11.20 13.49 18.02
N ARG A 280 10.81 14.12 19.12
CA ARG A 280 10.42 15.53 19.14
C ARG A 280 11.60 16.45 18.86
N GLU A 281 12.75 16.17 19.47
CA GLU A 281 13.98 16.94 19.23
C GLU A 281 14.49 16.76 17.81
N GLN A 282 14.46 15.53 17.27
CA GLN A 282 14.83 15.28 15.89
C GLN A 282 13.92 16.04 14.92
N THR A 283 12.61 16.05 15.19
CA THR A 283 11.63 16.74 14.35
C THR A 283 11.76 18.26 14.45
N LEU A 284 11.98 18.79 15.65
CA LEU A 284 12.28 20.21 15.87
C LEU A 284 13.55 20.64 15.13
N ASN A 285 14.64 19.88 15.29
CA ASN A 285 15.90 20.17 14.59
C ASN A 285 15.74 20.11 13.07
N GLN A 286 14.96 19.16 12.55
CA GLN A 286 14.65 19.13 11.13
C GLN A 286 13.88 20.39 10.70
N LEU A 287 12.89 20.83 11.47
CA LEU A 287 12.17 22.08 11.21
C LEU A 287 13.12 23.28 11.17
N LEU A 288 14.07 23.36 12.11
CA LEU A 288 15.08 24.43 12.13
C LEU A 288 15.99 24.39 10.89
N VAL A 289 16.44 23.20 10.48
CA VAL A 289 17.28 23.03 9.29
C VAL A 289 16.54 23.46 8.02
N GLU A 290 15.27 23.08 7.88
CA GLU A 290 14.46 23.49 6.73
C GLU A 290 14.19 25.00 6.73
N MET A 291 13.93 25.59 7.91
CA MET A 291 13.74 27.04 8.04
C MET A 291 15.00 27.84 7.67
N ASP A 292 16.17 27.39 8.12
CA ASP A 292 17.45 28.03 7.81
C ASP A 292 17.83 27.81 6.32
N GLY A 293 17.47 26.66 5.76
CA GLY A 293 17.71 26.25 4.37
C GLY A 293 16.88 26.99 3.31
N PHE A 294 15.93 27.85 3.70
CA PHE A 294 15.25 28.73 2.76
C PHE A 294 16.12 29.91 2.36
N GLU A 295 16.31 30.11 1.06
CA GLU A 295 16.69 31.43 0.58
C GLU A 295 15.48 32.38 0.71
N SER A 296 15.72 33.64 1.09
CA SER A 296 14.64 34.64 1.24
C SER A 296 13.79 34.82 -0.03
N ASN A 297 14.27 34.37 -1.18
CA ASN A 297 13.64 34.55 -2.49
C ASN A 297 12.71 33.40 -2.92
N GLU A 298 12.61 32.31 -2.15
CA GLU A 298 11.79 31.14 -2.55
C GLU A 298 10.27 31.38 -2.44
N GLY A 299 9.81 32.51 -1.89
CA GLY A 299 8.38 32.89 -1.86
C GLY A 299 7.50 32.00 -0.96
N VAL A 300 8.11 31.19 -0.09
CA VAL A 300 7.41 30.36 0.89
C VAL A 300 7.46 31.06 2.24
N ILE A 301 6.29 31.23 2.87
CA ILE A 301 6.19 31.85 4.20
C ILE A 301 5.65 30.83 5.19
N LEU A 302 6.40 30.61 6.27
CA LEU A 302 5.97 29.77 7.37
C LEU A 302 5.15 30.58 8.37
N VAL A 303 3.92 30.18 8.64
CA VAL A 303 3.08 30.79 9.67
C VAL A 303 2.81 29.73 10.74
N ALA A 304 3.18 30.00 11.99
CA ALA A 304 2.92 29.10 13.11
C ALA A 304 1.96 29.72 14.11
N ALA A 305 1.12 28.91 14.75
CA ALA A 305 0.26 29.36 15.84
C ALA A 305 0.59 28.63 17.14
N THR A 306 0.58 29.37 18.25
CA THR A 306 0.74 28.80 19.60
C THR A 306 -0.19 29.49 20.60
N ASN A 307 -0.62 28.73 21.61
CA ASN A 307 -1.27 29.28 22.79
C ASN A 307 -0.29 29.52 23.94
N ARG A 308 0.94 29.00 23.83
CA ARG A 308 1.96 28.94 24.88
C ARG A 308 3.33 29.38 24.36
N PRO A 309 3.52 30.67 24.06
CA PRO A 309 4.81 31.16 23.57
C PRO A 309 5.94 31.03 24.60
N ASP A 310 5.59 30.94 25.89
CA ASP A 310 6.50 30.80 27.03
C ASP A 310 7.27 29.48 27.06
N VAL A 311 6.69 28.40 26.52
CA VAL A 311 7.32 27.07 26.53
C VAL A 311 8.11 26.76 25.27
N LEU A 312 8.10 27.65 24.28
CA LEU A 312 8.78 27.44 23.01
C LEU A 312 10.30 27.51 23.14
N ASP A 313 10.99 26.70 22.35
CA ASP A 313 12.43 26.72 22.25
C ASP A 313 12.91 28.09 21.73
N PRO A 314 13.80 28.80 22.44
CA PRO A 314 14.34 30.08 21.99
C PRO A 314 15.03 30.00 20.62
N ALA A 315 15.47 28.81 20.19
CA ALA A 315 16.02 28.59 18.86
C ALA A 315 15.01 28.92 17.75
N LEU A 316 13.73 28.60 17.91
CA LEU A 316 12.68 28.94 16.94
C LEU A 316 12.48 30.45 16.81
N LEU A 317 12.77 31.18 17.89
CA LEU A 317 12.54 32.61 18.04
C LEU A 317 13.73 33.48 17.59
N ARG A 318 14.82 32.86 17.13
CA ARG A 318 16.01 33.60 16.65
C ARG A 318 15.75 34.27 15.29
N PRO A 319 16.42 35.39 14.99
CA PRO A 319 16.37 36.02 13.67
C PRO A 319 16.77 35.04 12.55
N GLY A 320 16.07 35.11 11.41
CA GLY A 320 16.11 34.17 10.30
C GLY A 320 15.10 33.02 10.40
N ARG A 321 14.25 32.98 11.44
CA ARG A 321 13.26 31.92 11.69
C ARG A 321 11.87 32.54 11.89
N PHE A 322 11.32 32.52 13.10
CA PHE A 322 10.11 33.29 13.43
C PHE A 322 10.46 34.73 13.78
N ASP A 323 10.76 35.50 12.74
CA ASP A 323 11.20 36.89 12.82
C ASP A 323 10.08 37.84 13.24
N ARG A 324 8.86 37.55 12.77
CA ARG A 324 7.66 38.32 13.11
C ARG A 324 6.87 37.59 14.18
N ARG A 325 6.50 38.32 15.23
CA ARG A 325 5.80 37.80 16.40
C ARG A 325 4.56 38.65 16.63
N ILE A 326 3.41 38.11 16.27
CA ILE A 326 2.15 38.84 16.27
C ILE A 326 1.29 38.31 17.40
N VAL A 327 0.88 39.19 18.31
CA VAL A 327 0.01 38.84 19.42
C VAL A 327 -1.45 39.03 18.99
N VAL A 328 -2.21 37.93 18.97
CA VAL A 328 -3.64 37.92 18.70
C VAL A 328 -4.38 38.01 20.04
N ASN A 329 -4.71 39.23 20.40
CA ASN A 329 -5.42 39.56 21.64
C ASN A 329 -6.87 39.07 21.63
N ARG A 330 -7.49 39.07 22.81
CA ARG A 330 -8.93 38.88 22.93
C ARG A 330 -9.66 40.11 22.36
N PRO A 331 -10.80 39.92 21.69
CA PRO A 331 -11.51 41.03 21.07
C PRO A 331 -12.06 42.00 22.13
N ASP A 332 -11.96 43.28 21.82
CA ASP A 332 -12.58 44.37 22.58
C ASP A 332 -14.11 44.40 22.35
N VAL A 333 -14.80 45.41 22.88
CA VAL A 333 -16.26 45.51 22.74
C VAL A 333 -16.67 45.60 21.27
N LYS A 334 -15.96 46.43 20.48
CA LYS A 334 -16.23 46.59 19.05
C LYS A 334 -15.87 45.33 18.26
N GLY A 335 -14.76 44.69 18.61
CA GLY A 335 -14.33 43.43 18.02
C GLY A 335 -15.35 42.32 18.24
N ARG A 336 -15.91 42.20 19.45
CA ARG A 336 -16.98 41.23 19.74
C ARG A 336 -18.24 41.51 18.92
N GLU A 337 -18.63 42.77 18.79
CA GLU A 337 -19.74 43.17 17.92
C GLU A 337 -19.47 42.75 16.46
N GLY A 338 -18.28 43.04 15.93
CA GLY A 338 -17.90 42.65 14.58
C GLY A 338 -17.87 41.12 14.37
N ILE A 339 -17.43 40.36 15.38
CA ILE A 339 -17.48 38.89 15.34
C ILE A 339 -18.93 38.40 15.29
N LEU A 340 -19.81 38.95 16.12
CA LEU A 340 -21.24 38.61 16.10
C LEU A 340 -21.85 38.91 14.73
N GLN A 341 -21.61 40.10 14.18
CA GLN A 341 -22.07 40.50 12.84
C GLN A 341 -21.55 39.55 11.76
N ALA A 342 -20.29 39.11 11.83
CA ALA A 342 -19.71 38.18 10.85
C ALA A 342 -20.41 36.81 10.89
N HIS A 343 -20.75 36.31 12.08
CA HIS A 343 -21.45 35.04 12.25
C HIS A 343 -22.96 35.12 11.98
N THR A 344 -23.59 36.27 12.21
CA THR A 344 -25.02 36.48 11.97
C THR A 344 -25.35 37.01 10.58
N LYS A 345 -24.35 37.33 9.73
CA LYS A 345 -24.55 37.88 8.38
C LYS A 345 -25.52 37.08 7.48
N LYS A 346 -25.68 35.78 7.73
CA LYS A 346 -26.58 34.89 6.98
C LYS A 346 -27.80 34.45 7.79
N ILE A 347 -27.91 34.91 9.02
CA ILE A 347 -28.97 34.56 9.95
C ILE A 347 -29.92 35.77 9.99
N PRO A 348 -31.21 35.60 9.68
CA PRO A 348 -32.18 36.67 9.88
C PRO A 348 -32.21 37.07 11.37
N LEU A 349 -32.16 38.37 11.65
CA LEU A 349 -32.18 38.92 13.01
C LEU A 349 -33.39 39.88 13.15
N SER A 350 -34.48 39.38 13.76
CA SER A 350 -35.70 40.05 14.29
C SER A 350 -36.52 41.01 13.37
N ASP A 351 -37.81 41.29 13.60
CA ASP A 351 -38.57 41.23 14.86
C ASP A 351 -39.52 40.03 15.06
N ASP A 352 -39.72 39.20 14.04
CA ASP A 352 -40.81 38.22 13.95
C ASP A 352 -40.39 36.88 13.29
N VAL A 353 -39.09 36.56 13.34
CA VAL A 353 -38.50 35.28 12.92
C VAL A 353 -38.12 34.41 14.11
#